data_AF-A0A7W0NAC1-F1
#
_entry.id   AF-A0A7W0NAC1-F1
#
_cell.length_a   1.000
_cell.length_b   1.000
_cell.length_c   1.000
_cell.angle_alpha   90.00
_cell.angle_beta   90.00
_cell.angle_gamma   90.00
#
_symmetry.space_group_name_H-M   'P 1'
#
loop_
_entity.id
_entity.type
_entity.pdbx_description
1 polymer ?
#
loop_
_entity_poly.entity_id
_entity_poly.type
_entity_poly.pdbx_seq_one_letter_code
_entity_poly.pdbx_strand_id
1 'polypeptide(L)'
;MSFKHKLISAFTLTLAIVSFSTFAAAQDTNVKPEDSMQKQERRERRGFGKRGGGFGKRDGMAGEKRGGDKAMMRGLRGLNLTDAQKEQTRGIYEKHKTSTQTQREEMRGLAMKKRDGIITTEEKARMKDLKAQMRISSEQVNKEVLAVLTSEQRVQLDQMKDEMRKKREKRRQNRQAPTAPVTDN
;
A
#
# COMPACT_ATOMS: atom_id res chain seq x y z
N MET A 1 39.24 -41.30 6.75
CA MET A 1 38.96 -41.01 8.18
C MET A 1 37.68 -40.20 8.28
N SER A 2 36.76 -40.68 9.11
CA SER A 2 35.45 -40.09 9.41
C SER A 2 35.59 -39.08 10.54
N PHE A 3 34.98 -37.89 10.46
CA PHE A 3 34.37 -37.24 11.63
C PHE A 3 33.12 -36.44 11.24
N LYS A 4 31.98 -37.00 11.64
CA LYS A 4 30.64 -36.43 11.61
C LYS A 4 30.39 -35.74 12.96
N HIS A 5 30.01 -34.48 12.98
CA HIS A 5 29.28 -33.84 14.10
C HIS A 5 28.39 -32.76 13.43
N LYS A 6 27.05 -32.84 13.29
CA LYS A 6 25.95 -33.11 14.24
C LYS A 6 26.02 -32.24 15.50
N LEU A 7 25.69 -30.96 15.35
CA LEU A 7 25.19 -30.12 16.43
C LEU A 7 23.82 -29.56 16.06
N ILE A 8 22.81 -30.35 16.43
CA ILE A 8 21.41 -29.95 16.53
C ILE A 8 21.33 -29.06 17.77
N SER A 9 21.19 -27.75 17.60
CA SER A 9 20.88 -26.84 18.69
C SER A 9 19.38 -26.52 18.63
N ALA A 10 18.62 -27.19 19.47
CA ALA A 10 17.21 -26.95 19.70
C ALA A 10 17.06 -25.72 20.61
N PHE A 11 16.72 -24.57 20.04
CA PHE A 11 16.29 -23.41 20.81
C PHE A 11 14.77 -23.47 21.01
N THR A 12 14.35 -24.04 22.14
CA THR A 12 12.98 -23.96 22.64
C THR A 12 12.75 -22.58 23.24
N LEU A 13 12.03 -21.70 22.52
CA LEU A 13 11.67 -20.37 23.01
C LEU A 13 10.24 -20.42 23.56
N THR A 14 10.11 -20.55 24.87
CA THR A 14 8.85 -20.42 25.61
C THR A 14 8.48 -18.94 25.74
N LEU A 15 7.48 -18.49 24.99
CA LEU A 15 6.95 -17.12 25.12
C LEU A 15 5.79 -17.11 26.11
N ALA A 16 5.94 -16.34 27.19
CA ALA A 16 4.96 -16.16 28.26
C ALA A 16 3.72 -15.39 27.79
N ILE A 17 2.54 -15.85 28.22
CA ILE A 17 1.24 -15.22 28.01
C ILE A 17 1.11 -14.02 28.95
N VAL A 18 0.96 -12.81 28.41
CA VAL A 18 0.61 -11.61 29.18
C VAL A 18 -0.90 -11.41 29.11
N SER A 19 -1.58 -11.58 30.24
CA SER A 19 -2.99 -11.27 30.45
C SER A 19 -3.20 -9.75 30.52
N PHE A 20 -4.00 -9.19 29.62
CA PHE A 20 -4.44 -7.79 29.72
C PHE A 20 -5.80 -7.71 30.42
N SER A 21 -5.83 -6.90 31.47
CA SER A 21 -6.97 -6.61 32.34
C SER A 21 -8.04 -5.75 31.64
N THR A 22 -9.29 -6.05 31.97
CA THR A 22 -10.50 -5.36 31.52
C THR A 22 -10.57 -3.93 32.04
N PHE A 23 -10.78 -2.95 31.15
CA PHE A 23 -11.21 -1.60 31.55
C PHE A 23 -12.73 -1.51 31.53
N ALA A 24 -13.31 -1.22 32.69
CA ALA A 24 -14.70 -0.81 32.84
C ALA A 24 -14.85 0.64 32.39
N ALA A 25 -15.64 0.88 31.36
CA ALA A 25 -16.11 2.22 30.99
C ALA A 25 -17.56 2.37 31.45
N ALA A 26 -17.74 2.99 32.62
CA ALA A 26 -19.00 3.62 33.00
C ALA A 26 -19.09 4.95 32.24
N GLN A 27 -20.09 5.10 31.37
CA GLN A 27 -20.51 6.42 30.89
C GLN A 27 -22.03 6.50 30.87
N ASP A 28 -22.51 7.32 31.79
CA ASP A 28 -23.73 8.11 31.81
C ASP A 28 -24.65 8.00 30.58
N THR A 29 -25.83 7.43 30.82
CA THR A 29 -26.99 7.61 29.96
C THR A 29 -27.61 8.98 30.24
N ASN A 30 -27.28 9.98 29.44
CA ASN A 30 -28.10 11.18 29.31
C ASN A 30 -28.84 11.12 27.96
N VAL A 31 -30.09 10.68 28.03
CA VAL A 31 -31.04 10.61 26.92
C VAL A 31 -31.64 11.99 26.71
N LYS A 32 -31.61 12.50 25.47
CA LYS A 32 -32.56 13.48 24.91
C LYS A 32 -32.55 13.43 23.36
N PRO A 33 -33.63 13.86 22.69
CA PRO A 33 -34.40 13.01 21.79
C PRO A 33 -34.27 13.36 20.30
N GLU A 34 -34.85 12.48 19.49
CA GLU A 34 -35.27 12.55 18.09
C GLU A 34 -35.10 13.88 17.33
N ASP A 35 -34.43 13.80 16.18
CA ASP A 35 -34.71 14.68 15.05
C ASP A 35 -34.67 13.88 13.73
N SER A 36 -35.75 13.14 13.49
CA SER A 36 -35.97 12.34 12.29
C SER A 36 -36.78 13.11 11.25
N MET A 37 -36.32 14.27 10.77
CA MET A 37 -37.00 15.00 9.67
C MET A 37 -36.08 15.70 8.65
N GLN A 38 -34.86 15.21 8.40
CA GLN A 38 -34.00 15.78 7.32
C GLN A 38 -33.46 14.80 6.27
N LYS A 39 -33.87 13.52 6.30
CA LYS A 39 -33.27 12.49 5.43
C LYS A 39 -34.00 12.18 4.13
N GLN A 40 -35.08 12.90 3.79
CA GLN A 40 -35.95 12.52 2.68
C GLN A 40 -35.88 13.41 1.42
N GLU A 41 -35.34 14.62 1.46
CA GLU A 41 -35.30 15.52 0.28
C GLU A 41 -34.04 15.45 -0.59
N ARG A 42 -32.99 14.72 -0.17
CA ARG A 42 -31.71 14.72 -0.92
C ARG A 42 -31.56 13.67 -2.01
N ARG A 43 -32.61 12.88 -2.29
CA ARG A 43 -32.54 11.73 -3.22
C ARG A 43 -33.07 11.98 -4.65
N GLU A 44 -33.61 13.15 -4.96
CA GLU A 44 -34.28 13.38 -6.27
C GLU A 44 -33.52 14.25 -7.29
N ARG A 45 -32.27 14.67 -7.02
CA ARG A 45 -31.43 15.40 -8.00
C ARG A 45 -30.36 14.55 -8.70
N ARG A 46 -30.72 13.35 -9.17
CA ARG A 46 -29.91 12.59 -10.15
C ARG A 46 -30.73 12.31 -11.41
N GLY A 47 -31.19 13.40 -12.03
CA GLY A 47 -31.75 13.39 -13.37
C GLY A 47 -30.67 13.18 -14.43
N PHE A 48 -31.00 12.32 -15.39
CA PHE A 48 -30.25 12.01 -16.61
C PHE A 48 -29.84 13.26 -17.41
N GLY A 49 -28.55 13.36 -17.75
CA GLY A 49 -28.04 14.27 -18.78
C GLY A 49 -27.21 13.51 -19.81
N LYS A 50 -27.82 13.21 -20.96
CA LYS A 50 -27.12 12.77 -22.17
C LYS A 50 -26.77 14.01 -23.01
N ARG A 51 -25.55 13.96 -23.58
CA ARG A 51 -24.98 14.72 -24.73
C ARG A 51 -24.40 16.11 -24.50
N GLY A 52 -23.13 16.24 -24.92
CA GLY A 52 -22.60 17.42 -25.58
C GLY A 52 -21.55 18.21 -24.80
N GLY A 53 -20.27 18.02 -25.13
CA GLY A 53 -19.20 18.91 -24.64
C GLY A 53 -17.86 18.19 -24.54
N GLY A 54 -17.09 18.20 -25.62
CA GLY A 54 -15.72 17.69 -25.63
C GLY A 54 -14.85 18.44 -24.63
N PHE A 55 -14.43 17.76 -23.58
CA PHE A 55 -13.22 18.07 -22.83
C PHE A 55 -12.42 16.78 -22.69
N GLY A 56 -11.17 16.85 -23.12
CA GLY A 56 -10.33 15.71 -23.47
C GLY A 56 -10.21 14.63 -22.40
N LYS A 57 -10.11 13.39 -22.89
CA LYS A 57 -9.58 12.23 -22.18
C LYS A 57 -8.08 12.42 -21.85
N ARG A 58 -7.77 13.43 -21.04
CA ARG A 58 -6.52 13.65 -20.30
C ARG A 58 -7.00 13.77 -18.85
N ASP A 59 -7.06 12.71 -18.06
CA ASP A 59 -5.96 12.38 -17.16
C ASP A 59 -6.18 11.00 -16.51
N GLY A 60 -6.20 9.94 -17.33
CA GLY A 60 -6.14 8.55 -16.84
C GLY A 60 -4.80 8.17 -16.18
N MET A 61 -3.87 9.12 -15.99
CA MET A 61 -2.53 8.89 -15.45
C MET A 61 -2.35 9.24 -13.97
N ALA A 62 -3.44 9.54 -13.24
CA ALA A 62 -3.38 9.88 -11.82
C ALA A 62 -3.69 8.72 -10.85
N GLY A 63 -3.76 7.46 -11.33
CA GLY A 63 -4.18 6.32 -10.51
C GLY A 63 -3.06 5.43 -9.94
N GLU A 64 -1.87 5.42 -10.53
CA GLU A 64 -0.90 4.32 -10.31
C GLU A 64 0.23 4.67 -9.33
N LYS A 65 0.19 5.85 -8.69
CA LYS A 65 1.26 6.33 -7.78
C LYS A 65 0.85 6.45 -6.31
N ARG A 66 -0.37 6.06 -5.94
CA ARG A 66 -0.82 6.13 -4.54
C ARG A 66 -0.84 4.75 -3.90
N GLY A 67 0.31 4.36 -3.37
CA GLY A 67 0.40 3.39 -2.28
C GLY A 67 1.42 2.30 -2.53
N GLY A 68 2.69 2.56 -2.21
CA GLY A 68 3.68 1.49 -2.04
C GLY A 68 3.18 0.46 -1.03
N ASP A 69 2.68 0.94 0.11
CA ASP A 69 2.15 0.09 1.19
C ASP A 69 0.89 -0.69 0.75
N LYS A 70 -0.02 -0.04 -0.01
CA LYS A 70 -1.23 -0.71 -0.53
C LYS A 70 -0.93 -1.67 -1.68
N ALA A 71 0.05 -1.39 -2.51
CA ALA A 71 0.44 -2.26 -3.62
C ALA A 71 1.09 -3.54 -3.09
N MET A 72 1.96 -3.43 -2.09
CA MET A 72 2.58 -4.59 -1.46
C MET A 72 1.57 -5.42 -0.68
N MET A 73 0.71 -4.79 0.13
CA MET A 73 -0.39 -5.49 0.81
C MET A 73 -1.33 -6.19 -0.18
N ARG A 74 -1.55 -5.65 -1.38
CA ARG A 74 -2.30 -6.33 -2.44
C ARG A 74 -1.56 -7.55 -2.98
N GLY A 75 -0.23 -7.53 -3.03
CA GLY A 75 0.58 -8.70 -3.41
C GLY A 75 0.42 -9.85 -2.43
N LEU A 76 0.25 -9.56 -1.14
CA LEU A 76 0.04 -10.57 -0.10
C LEU A 76 -1.41 -11.10 -0.03
N ARG A 77 -2.39 -10.43 -0.64
CA ARG A 77 -3.80 -10.85 -0.60
C ARG A 77 -4.09 -12.16 -1.33
N GLY A 78 -3.19 -12.59 -2.23
CA GLY A 78 -3.30 -13.89 -2.90
C GLY A 78 -2.66 -15.03 -2.12
N LEU A 79 -1.99 -14.74 -1.00
CA LEU A 79 -1.46 -15.75 -0.10
C LEU A 79 -2.50 -16.06 0.98
N ASN A 80 -2.64 -17.34 1.31
CA ASN A 80 -3.42 -17.78 2.46
C ASN A 80 -2.66 -17.47 3.76
N LEU A 81 -2.62 -16.19 4.13
CA LEU A 81 -2.00 -15.75 5.38
C LEU A 81 -2.89 -16.10 6.58
N THR A 82 -2.28 -16.57 7.66
CA THR A 82 -2.98 -16.72 8.94
C THR A 82 -3.32 -15.35 9.51
N ASP A 83 -4.28 -15.28 10.43
CA ASP A 83 -4.66 -14.00 11.03
C ASP A 83 -3.53 -13.39 11.86
N ALA A 84 -2.74 -14.22 12.55
CA ALA A 84 -1.53 -13.80 13.23
C ALA A 84 -0.50 -13.19 12.25
N GLN A 85 -0.27 -13.81 11.09
CA GLN A 85 0.64 -13.27 10.07
C GLN A 85 0.13 -11.93 9.51
N LYS A 86 -1.19 -11.78 9.31
CA LYS A 86 -1.80 -10.52 8.86
C LYS A 86 -1.61 -9.41 9.88
N GLU A 87 -1.80 -9.70 11.15
CA GLU A 87 -1.63 -8.74 12.25
C GLU A 87 -0.16 -8.31 12.38
N GLN A 88 0.77 -9.27 12.40
CA GLN A 88 2.22 -8.99 12.41
C GLN A 88 2.64 -8.13 11.21
N THR A 89 2.16 -8.48 10.02
CA THR A 89 2.43 -7.72 8.81
C THR A 89 1.89 -6.29 8.92
N ARG A 90 0.67 -6.08 9.43
CA ARG A 90 0.11 -4.73 9.67
C ARG A 90 0.96 -3.94 10.66
N GLY A 91 1.37 -4.55 11.77
CA GLY A 91 2.24 -3.93 12.77
C GLY A 91 3.57 -3.44 12.17
N ILE A 92 4.21 -4.25 11.32
CA ILE A 92 5.42 -3.84 10.59
C ILE A 92 5.16 -2.58 9.75
N TYR A 93 4.07 -2.55 8.97
CA TYR A 93 3.76 -1.37 8.16
C TYR A 93 3.44 -0.15 9.01
N GLU A 94 2.69 -0.28 10.09
CA GLU A 94 2.32 0.84 10.96
C GLU A 94 3.55 1.43 11.65
N LYS A 95 4.43 0.59 12.18
CA LYS A 95 5.71 1.01 12.75
C LYS A 95 6.53 1.82 11.75
N HIS A 96 6.73 1.29 10.54
CA HIS A 96 7.49 1.98 9.50
C HIS A 96 6.77 3.21 8.96
N LYS A 97 5.44 3.21 8.93
CA LYS A 97 4.65 4.35 8.51
C LYS A 97 4.89 5.51 9.46
N THR A 98 4.78 5.28 10.76
CA THR A 98 5.02 6.30 11.78
C THR A 98 6.48 6.75 11.77
N SER A 99 7.45 5.83 11.68
CA SER A 99 8.88 6.19 11.71
C SER A 99 9.35 7.00 10.49
N THR A 100 8.65 6.89 9.36
CA THR A 100 8.97 7.64 8.13
C THR A 100 8.01 8.79 7.85
N GLN A 101 7.15 9.17 8.81
CA GLN A 101 6.11 10.17 8.60
C GLN A 101 6.70 11.54 8.21
N THR A 102 7.70 12.02 8.94
CA THR A 102 8.34 13.31 8.70
C THR A 102 8.97 13.37 7.31
N GLN A 103 9.67 12.31 6.88
CA GLN A 103 10.27 12.24 5.54
C GLN A 103 9.21 12.25 4.44
N ARG A 104 8.04 11.62 4.67
CA ARG A 104 6.91 11.67 3.71
C ARG A 104 6.30 13.06 3.62
N GLU A 105 6.15 13.76 4.74
CA GLU A 105 5.64 15.12 4.79
C GLU A 105 6.59 16.09 4.07
N GLU A 106 7.90 15.98 4.33
CA GLU A 106 8.93 16.76 3.63
C GLU A 106 8.90 16.49 2.12
N MET A 107 8.87 15.21 1.73
CA MET A 107 8.79 14.83 0.32
C MET A 107 7.52 15.36 -0.35
N ARG A 108 6.40 15.42 0.37
CA ARG A 108 5.14 15.98 -0.14
C ARG A 108 5.25 17.49 -0.37
N GLY A 109 5.85 18.23 0.57
CA GLY A 109 6.12 19.65 0.42
C GLY A 109 7.01 19.95 -0.79
N LEU A 110 8.12 19.22 -0.92
CA LEU A 110 9.02 19.36 -2.08
C LEU A 110 8.34 18.98 -3.40
N ALA A 111 7.46 17.97 -3.39
CA ALA A 111 6.70 17.59 -4.58
C ALA A 111 5.70 18.69 -5.01
N MET A 112 5.09 19.41 -4.06
CA MET A 112 4.25 20.57 -4.35
C MET A 112 5.08 21.70 -4.97
N LYS A 113 6.20 22.09 -4.34
CA LYS A 113 7.13 23.08 -4.91
C LYS A 113 7.58 22.72 -6.32
N LYS A 114 7.87 21.44 -6.57
CA LYS A 114 8.22 20.94 -7.90
C LYS A 114 7.08 21.08 -8.91
N ARG A 115 5.86 20.75 -8.51
CA ARG A 115 4.67 20.87 -9.36
C ARG A 115 4.39 22.33 -9.70
N ASP A 116 4.59 23.21 -8.73
CA ASP A 116 4.32 24.64 -8.85
C ASP A 116 5.50 25.39 -9.53
N GLY A 117 6.57 24.67 -9.92
CA GLY A 117 7.69 25.20 -10.71
C GLY A 117 8.73 25.98 -9.90
N ILE A 118 8.56 26.10 -8.58
CA ILE A 118 9.37 26.96 -7.69
C ILE A 118 10.51 26.21 -6.98
N ILE A 119 10.73 24.93 -7.31
CA ILE A 119 11.72 24.10 -6.61
C ILE A 119 13.18 24.49 -6.97
N THR A 120 14.01 24.67 -5.95
CA THR A 120 15.43 24.99 -6.13
C THR A 120 16.28 23.77 -6.50
N THR A 121 17.53 23.97 -6.91
CA THR A 121 18.46 22.87 -7.20
C THR A 121 18.79 22.04 -5.96
N GLU A 122 18.98 22.70 -4.81
CA GLU A 122 19.24 22.04 -3.52
C GLU A 122 18.03 21.21 -3.07
N GLU A 123 16.82 21.74 -3.22
CA GLU A 123 15.58 21.02 -2.92
C GLU A 123 15.38 19.80 -3.82
N LYS A 124 15.81 19.88 -5.09
CA LYS A 124 15.84 18.72 -5.99
C LYS A 124 16.82 17.65 -5.50
N ALA A 125 18.00 18.04 -5.01
CA ALA A 125 18.97 17.11 -4.42
C ALA A 125 18.40 16.46 -3.16
N ARG A 126 17.84 17.26 -2.24
CA ARG A 126 17.16 16.75 -1.03
C ARG A 126 16.03 15.77 -1.35
N MET A 127 15.26 16.04 -2.39
CA MET A 127 14.22 15.11 -2.85
C MET A 127 14.79 13.77 -3.34
N LYS A 128 15.98 13.75 -3.97
CA LYS A 128 16.65 12.50 -4.37
C LYS A 128 17.09 11.72 -3.13
N ASP A 129 17.67 12.39 -2.14
CA ASP A 129 18.14 11.76 -0.90
C ASP A 129 16.98 11.16 -0.10
N LEU A 130 15.88 11.92 0.06
CA LEU A 130 14.67 11.42 0.70
C LEU A 130 14.11 10.20 -0.03
N LYS A 131 14.15 10.16 -1.37
CA LYS A 131 13.72 8.98 -2.13
C LYS A 131 14.61 7.78 -1.86
N ALA A 132 15.92 7.97 -1.76
CA ALA A 132 16.85 6.90 -1.42
C ALA A 132 16.58 6.35 -0.01
N GLN A 133 16.39 7.24 0.98
CA GLN A 133 16.04 6.85 2.35
C GLN A 133 14.71 6.08 2.41
N MET A 134 13.68 6.57 1.72
CA MET A 134 12.39 5.88 1.65
C MET A 134 12.48 4.53 0.95
N ARG A 135 13.37 4.38 -0.05
CA ARG A 135 13.64 3.08 -0.70
C ARG A 135 14.26 2.10 0.29
N ILE A 136 15.27 2.51 1.03
CA ILE A 136 15.92 1.68 2.06
C ILE A 136 14.89 1.23 3.10
N SER A 137 14.05 2.14 3.58
CA SER A 137 12.99 1.80 4.54
C SER A 137 11.98 0.80 3.95
N SER A 138 11.58 0.97 2.69
CA SER A 138 10.72 0.01 2.00
C SER A 138 11.37 -1.36 1.84
N GLU A 139 12.67 -1.43 1.56
CA GLU A 139 13.42 -2.68 1.47
C GLU A 139 13.48 -3.39 2.84
N GLN A 140 13.61 -2.65 3.94
CA GLN A 140 13.54 -3.18 5.30
C GLN A 140 12.16 -3.76 5.61
N VAL A 141 11.09 -3.02 5.34
CA VAL A 141 9.70 -3.51 5.47
C VAL A 141 9.53 -4.81 4.68
N ASN A 142 10.02 -4.85 3.43
CA ASN A 142 9.92 -6.05 2.61
C ASN A 142 10.62 -7.25 3.27
N LYS A 143 11.82 -7.06 3.83
CA LYS A 143 12.57 -8.12 4.51
C LYS A 143 11.85 -8.62 5.75
N GLU A 144 11.33 -7.72 6.58
CA GLU A 144 10.58 -8.07 7.80
C GLU A 144 9.30 -8.84 7.46
N VAL A 145 8.55 -8.39 6.44
CA VAL A 145 7.35 -9.09 5.97
C VAL A 145 7.69 -10.47 5.43
N LEU A 146 8.76 -10.60 4.63
CA LEU A 146 9.19 -11.91 4.13
C LEU A 146 9.57 -12.86 5.27
N ALA A 147 10.16 -12.35 6.35
CA ALA A 147 10.50 -13.15 7.53
C ALA A 147 9.26 -13.75 8.23
N VAL A 148 8.11 -13.09 8.15
CA VAL A 148 6.82 -13.59 8.68
C VAL A 148 6.21 -14.71 7.82
N LEU A 149 6.56 -14.77 6.54
CA LEU A 149 6.03 -15.78 5.62
C LEU A 149 6.75 -17.13 5.75
N THR A 150 5.98 -18.21 5.59
CA THR A 150 6.52 -19.57 5.46
C THR A 150 7.29 -19.74 4.16
N SER A 151 8.15 -20.77 4.06
CA SER A 151 8.91 -21.08 2.84
C SER A 151 7.99 -21.29 1.64
N GLU A 152 6.90 -22.03 1.80
CA GLU A 152 5.91 -22.28 0.75
C GLU A 152 5.22 -20.99 0.28
N GLN A 153 4.82 -20.12 1.21
CA GLN A 153 4.21 -18.82 0.90
C GLN A 153 5.18 -17.90 0.14
N ARG A 154 6.49 -17.97 0.43
CA ARG A 154 7.51 -17.21 -0.31
C ARG A 154 7.61 -17.66 -1.77
N VAL A 155 7.59 -18.97 -2.00
CA VAL A 155 7.61 -19.53 -3.37
C VAL A 155 6.38 -19.08 -4.15
N GLN A 156 5.19 -19.14 -3.55
CA GLN A 156 3.95 -18.64 -4.17
C GLN A 156 4.03 -17.14 -4.47
N LEU A 157 4.56 -16.35 -3.54
CA LEU A 157 4.74 -14.91 -3.74
C LEU A 157 5.65 -14.61 -4.93
N ASP A 158 6.72 -15.37 -5.11
CA ASP A 158 7.66 -15.18 -6.23
C ASP A 158 7.03 -15.58 -7.57
N GLN A 159 6.24 -16.67 -7.61
CA GLN A 159 5.43 -17.01 -8.79
C GLN A 159 4.46 -15.88 -9.16
N MET A 160 3.73 -15.35 -8.18
CA MET A 160 2.81 -14.22 -8.40
C MET A 160 3.55 -12.98 -8.90
N LYS A 161 4.77 -12.68 -8.40
CA LYS A 161 5.58 -11.56 -8.90
C LYS A 161 5.96 -11.74 -10.37
N ASP A 162 6.35 -12.94 -10.78
CA ASP A 162 6.71 -13.23 -12.16
C ASP A 162 5.51 -13.12 -13.10
N GLU A 163 4.33 -13.59 -12.69
CA GLU A 163 3.09 -13.40 -13.44
C GLU A 163 2.72 -11.92 -13.58
N MET A 164 2.83 -11.16 -12.49
CA MET A 164 2.61 -9.71 -12.51
C MET A 164 3.60 -9.00 -13.45
N ARG A 165 4.87 -9.42 -13.49
CA ARG A 165 5.88 -8.89 -14.42
C ARG A 165 5.48 -9.14 -15.86
N LYS A 166 5.13 -10.38 -16.22
CA LYS A 166 4.65 -10.75 -17.57
C LYS A 166 3.41 -9.94 -17.97
N LYS A 167 2.43 -9.81 -17.07
CA LYS A 167 1.22 -9.03 -17.31
C LYS A 167 1.52 -7.55 -17.53
N ARG A 168 2.48 -6.99 -16.79
CA ARG A 168 2.93 -5.60 -16.93
C ARG A 168 3.65 -5.37 -18.25
N GLU A 169 4.48 -6.31 -18.69
CA GLU A 169 5.15 -6.27 -19.99
C GLU A 169 4.16 -6.33 -21.14
N LYS A 170 3.19 -7.26 -21.11
CA LYS A 170 2.11 -7.34 -22.11
C LYS A 170 1.31 -6.03 -22.19
N ARG A 171 0.98 -5.43 -21.04
CA ARG A 171 0.31 -4.11 -21.00
C ARG A 171 1.19 -3.00 -21.58
N ARG A 172 2.51 -3.04 -21.36
CA ARG A 172 3.45 -2.07 -21.94
C ARG A 172 3.49 -2.21 -23.46
N GLN A 173 3.57 -3.44 -23.98
CA GLN A 173 3.51 -3.72 -25.42
C GLN A 173 2.21 -3.22 -26.04
N ASN A 174 1.05 -3.52 -25.44
CA ASN A 174 -0.25 -3.05 -25.94
C ASN A 174 -0.40 -1.52 -25.94
N ARG A 175 0.33 -0.80 -25.07
CA ARG A 175 0.35 0.68 -25.06
C ARG A 175 1.33 1.25 -26.08
N GLN A 176 2.34 0.47 -26.48
CA GLN A 176 3.34 0.85 -27.49
C GLN A 176 2.92 0.45 -28.90
N ALA A 177 2.03 -0.55 -29.03
CA ALA A 177 1.40 -0.86 -30.30
C ALA A 177 0.57 0.36 -30.75
N PRO A 178 0.90 0.98 -31.89
CA PRO A 178 0.12 2.09 -32.41
C PRO A 178 -1.29 1.55 -32.66
N THR A 179 -2.31 2.26 -32.17
CA THR A 179 -3.67 2.04 -32.64
C THR A 179 -3.62 2.29 -34.15
N ALA A 180 -3.66 1.21 -34.95
CA ALA A 180 -3.71 1.33 -36.40
C ALA A 180 -4.80 2.36 -36.75
N PRO A 181 -4.52 3.34 -37.64
CA PRO A 181 -5.52 4.32 -38.01
C PRO A 181 -6.74 3.56 -38.52
N VAL A 182 -7.90 3.86 -37.93
CA VAL A 182 -9.18 3.39 -38.45
C VAL A 182 -9.29 3.99 -39.84
N THR A 183 -9.10 3.17 -40.86
CA THR A 183 -9.39 3.54 -42.24
C THR A 183 -10.91 3.50 -42.37
N ASP A 184 -11.54 4.66 -42.31
CA ASP A 184 -12.93 4.84 -42.74
C ASP A 184 -12.99 4.57 -44.26
N ASN A 185 -13.77 3.57 -44.67
CA ASN A 185 -14.14 3.29 -46.06
C ASN A 185 -15.49 3.93 -46.38
#